data_AF-A0A835CZ23-F1
#
_entry.id   AF-A0A835CZ23-F1
#
_cell.length_a   1.000
_cell.length_b   1.000
_cell.length_c   1.000
_cell.angle_alpha   90.00
_cell.angle_beta   90.00
_cell.angle_gamma   90.00
#
_symmetry.space_group_name_H-M   'P 1'
#
loop_
_entity.id
_entity.type
_entity.pdbx_description
1 polymer ?
#
loop_
_entity_poly.entity_id
_entity_poly.type
_entity_poly.pdbx_seq_one_letter_code
_entity_poly.pdbx_strand_id
1 'polypeptide(L)'
;MNAQEAKYHTVEKNPCFEEHNLAQKCLFKNNFNRDPCVLHFDNYKACKKFWNEVQKTRSRQNIEPALPPLEERRKIKADYLNQFK
;
A
#
# COMPACT_ATOMS: atom_id res chain seq x y z
N MET A 1 14.12 5.44 17.24
CA MET A 1 12.94 5.09 16.41
C MET A 1 11.95 6.24 16.52
N ASN A 2 11.62 6.92 15.43
CA ASN A 2 10.72 8.07 15.46
C ASN A 2 9.26 7.60 15.55
N ALA A 3 8.45 8.25 16.37
CA ALA A 3 7.06 7.87 16.66
C ALA A 3 6.15 7.84 15.42
N GLN A 4 6.51 8.57 14.36
CA GLN A 4 5.78 8.59 13.08
C GLN A 4 6.01 7.33 12.24
N GLU A 5 7.20 6.71 12.29
CA GLU A 5 7.51 5.48 11.53
C GLU A 5 6.78 4.28 12.11
N ALA A 6 6.69 4.18 13.44
CA ALA A 6 6.06 3.05 14.12
C ALA A 6 4.55 2.89 13.81
N LYS A 7 3.86 3.97 13.41
CA LYS A 7 2.41 3.93 13.15
C LYS A 7 2.04 3.20 11.85
N TYR A 8 2.96 3.08 10.89
CA TYR A 8 2.70 2.52 9.55
C TYR A 8 3.51 1.26 9.23
N HIS A 9 4.12 0.65 10.25
CA HIS A 9 5.00 -0.50 10.13
C HIS A 9 4.31 -1.87 10.28
N THR A 10 2.98 -1.90 10.27
CA THR A 10 2.22 -3.16 10.32
C THR A 10 1.32 -3.29 9.11
N VAL A 11 1.08 -4.55 8.70
CA VAL A 11 0.22 -4.88 7.55
C VAL A 11 -1.21 -4.39 7.76
N GLU A 12 -1.70 -4.32 9.00
CA GLU A 12 -3.05 -3.86 9.33
C GLU A 12 -3.21 -2.36 9.03
N LYS A 13 -2.22 -1.54 9.39
CA LYS A 13 -2.31 -0.07 9.26
C LYS A 13 -1.82 0.46 7.92
N ASN A 14 -0.95 -0.29 7.25
CA ASN A 14 -0.41 0.07 5.94
C ASN A 14 -0.77 -1.00 4.91
N PRO A 15 -1.77 -0.76 4.04
CA PRO A 15 -2.15 -1.74 3.03
C PRO A 15 -1.13 -1.90 1.88
N CYS A 16 -0.07 -1.10 1.91
CA CYS A 16 1.07 -1.15 0.99
C CYS A 16 2.38 -1.49 1.73
N PHE A 17 2.28 -2.24 2.83
CA PHE A 17 3.43 -2.61 3.66
C PHE A 17 4.50 -3.36 2.86
N GLU A 18 4.10 -4.30 2.00
CA GLU A 18 5.04 -5.07 1.18
C GLU A 18 5.75 -4.19 0.14
N GLU A 19 5.01 -3.36 -0.59
CA GLU A 19 5.60 -2.43 -1.57
C GLU A 19 6.52 -1.41 -0.90
N HIS A 20 6.16 -0.93 0.31
CA HIS A 20 7.02 -0.09 1.12
C HIS A 20 8.33 -0.80 1.49
N ASN A 21 8.24 -2.02 2.00
CA ASN A 21 9.42 -2.81 2.37
C ASN A 21 10.31 -3.11 1.18
N LEU A 22 9.75 -3.37 -0.01
CA LEU A 22 10.53 -3.56 -1.23
C LEU A 22 11.29 -2.29 -1.63
N ALA A 23 10.64 -1.13 -1.57
CA ALA A 23 11.31 0.15 -1.83
C ALA A 23 12.44 0.42 -0.83
N GLN A 24 12.21 0.20 0.47
CA GLN A 24 13.24 0.35 1.51
C GLN A 24 14.40 -0.62 1.33
N LYS A 25 14.11 -1.90 1.04
CA LYS A 25 15.14 -2.92 0.75
C LYS A 25 15.98 -2.53 -0.48
N CYS A 26 15.36 -1.98 -1.52
CA CYS A 26 16.09 -1.51 -2.68
C CYS A 26 17.02 -0.35 -2.34
N LEU A 27 16.55 0.66 -1.59
CA LEU A 27 17.40 1.76 -1.13
C LEU A 27 18.60 1.25 -0.33
N PHE A 28 18.35 0.38 0.65
CA PHE A 28 19.40 -0.16 1.50
C PHE A 28 20.48 -0.89 0.70
N LYS A 29 20.08 -1.67 -0.31
CA LYS A 29 21.01 -2.38 -1.20
C LYS A 29 21.81 -1.47 -2.12
N ASN A 30 21.28 -0.29 -2.45
CA ASN A 30 21.87 0.63 -3.43
C ASN A 30 22.47 1.89 -2.76
N ASN A 31 22.90 1.81 -1.50
CA ASN A 31 23.45 2.94 -0.75
C ASN A 31 22.55 4.19 -0.79
N PHE A 32 21.24 3.97 -0.68
CA PHE A 32 20.19 4.98 -0.76
C PHE A 32 20.08 5.71 -2.11
N ASN A 33 20.71 5.19 -3.17
CA ASN A 33 20.46 5.63 -4.53
C ASN A 33 19.04 5.22 -4.95
N ARG A 34 18.24 6.22 -5.37
CA ARG A 34 16.83 6.05 -5.77
C ARG A 34 16.67 5.60 -7.22
N ASP A 35 17.62 5.93 -8.08
CA ASP A 35 17.54 5.68 -9.51
C ASP A 35 17.30 4.20 -9.87
N PRO A 36 17.99 3.21 -9.27
CA PRO A 36 17.70 1.81 -9.54
C PRO A 36 16.37 1.31 -8.94
N CYS A 37 15.75 2.10 -8.07
CA CYS A 37 14.57 1.71 -7.28
C CYS A 37 13.25 2.30 -7.79
N VAL A 38 13.25 3.02 -8.92
CA VAL A 38 12.07 3.73 -9.48
C VAL A 38 10.85 2.82 -9.56
N LEU A 39 11.01 1.59 -10.08
CA LEU A 39 9.91 0.63 -10.20
C LEU A 39 9.28 0.26 -8.85
N HIS A 40 10.08 0.10 -7.79
CA HIS A 40 9.56 -0.19 -6.45
C HIS A 40 8.76 0.99 -5.89
N PHE A 41 9.22 2.22 -6.13
CA PHE A 41 8.47 3.41 -5.76
C PHE A 41 7.19 3.56 -6.55
N ASP A 42 7.19 3.26 -7.84
CA ASP A 42 6.00 3.35 -8.67
C ASP A 42 4.95 2.31 -8.28
N ASN A 43 5.38 1.09 -7.94
CA ASN A 43 4.50 0.08 -7.34
C ASN A 43 3.92 0.56 -6.01
N TYR A 44 4.73 1.15 -5.14
CA TYR A 44 4.25 1.71 -3.87
C TYR A 44 3.25 2.86 -4.07
N LYS A 45 3.49 3.76 -5.04
CA LYS A 45 2.56 4.84 -5.40
C LYS A 45 1.25 4.29 -5.96
N ALA A 46 1.32 3.30 -6.86
CA ALA A 46 0.14 2.66 -7.45
C ALA A 46 -0.70 1.98 -6.36
N CYS A 47 -0.06 1.26 -5.44
CA CYS A 47 -0.73 0.67 -4.29
C CYS A 47 -1.44 1.73 -3.43
N LYS A 48 -0.76 2.83 -3.08
CA LYS A 48 -1.38 3.92 -2.31
C LYS A 48 -2.57 4.53 -3.03
N LYS A 49 -2.45 4.77 -4.34
CA LYS A 49 -3.54 5.31 -5.16
C LYS A 49 -4.76 4.39 -5.10
N PHE A 50 -4.57 3.10 -5.30
CA PHE A 50 -5.64 2.10 -5.22
C PHE A 50 -6.33 2.11 -3.85
N TRP A 51 -5.59 1.96 -2.75
CA TRP A 51 -6.19 1.90 -1.41
C TRP A 51 -6.80 3.23 -0.95
N ASN A 52 -6.32 4.37 -1.44
CA ASN A 52 -6.96 5.65 -1.21
C ASN A 52 -8.35 5.72 -1.87
N GLU A 53 -8.49 5.22 -3.09
CA GLU A 53 -9.79 5.17 -3.76
C GLU A 53 -10.75 4.15 -3.12
N VAL A 54 -10.25 3.00 -2.66
CA VAL A 54 -11.05 2.04 -1.87
C VAL A 54 -11.58 2.68 -0.59
N GLN A 55 -10.71 3.35 0.18
CA GLN A 55 -11.11 4.04 1.42
C GLN A 55 -12.14 5.13 1.14
N LYS A 56 -11.91 5.99 0.14
CA LYS A 56 -12.87 7.04 -0.25
C LYS A 56 -14.23 6.44 -0.63
N THR A 57 -14.23 5.35 -1.40
CA THR A 57 -15.46 4.68 -1.84
C THR A 57 -16.23 4.10 -0.65
N ARG A 58 -15.54 3.40 0.25
CA ARG A 58 -16.14 2.85 1.48
C ARG A 58 -16.69 3.95 2.39
N SER A 59 -15.94 5.03 2.61
CA SER A 59 -16.41 6.17 3.40
C SER A 59 -17.65 6.83 2.78
N ARG A 60 -17.71 6.98 1.45
CA ARG A 60 -18.92 7.51 0.76
C ARG A 60 -20.13 6.59 0.91
N GLN A 61 -19.90 5.30 1.11
CA GLN A 61 -20.93 4.28 1.34
C GLN A 61 -21.23 4.09 2.84
N ASN A 62 -20.63 4.87 3.74
CA ASN A 62 -20.72 4.72 5.19
C ASN A 62 -20.31 3.32 5.70
N ILE A 63 -19.34 2.69 5.03
CA ILE A 63 -18.79 1.38 5.41
C ILE A 63 -17.55 1.59 6.28
N GLU A 64 -17.61 1.12 7.52
CA GLU A 64 -16.49 1.15 8.47
C GLU A 64 -15.95 -0.27 8.77
N PRO A 65 -14.63 -0.43 8.96
CA PRO A 65 -13.59 0.61 8.83
C PRO A 65 -13.39 1.04 7.37
N ALA A 66 -13.07 2.32 7.16
CA ALA A 66 -12.74 2.86 5.83
C ALA A 66 -11.61 2.08 5.14
N LEU A 67 -10.56 1.73 5.90
CA LEU A 67 -9.52 0.80 5.44
C LEU A 67 -10.00 -0.65 5.67
N PRO A 68 -10.14 -1.49 4.63
CA PRO A 68 -10.64 -2.85 4.80
C PRO A 68 -9.77 -3.70 5.74
N PRO A 69 -10.40 -4.60 6.53
CA PRO A 69 -9.71 -5.67 7.27
C PRO A 69 -8.87 -6.56 6.34
N LEU A 70 -7.85 -7.23 6.88
CA LEU A 70 -6.88 -8.00 6.10
C LEU A 70 -7.53 -9.09 5.25
N GLU A 71 -8.53 -9.78 5.79
CA GLU A 71 -9.28 -10.84 5.14
C GLU A 71 -10.02 -10.38 3.87
N GLU A 72 -10.48 -9.13 3.83
CA GLU A 72 -11.18 -8.56 2.66
C GLU A 72 -10.22 -8.13 1.57
N ARG A 73 -8.98 -7.75 1.91
CA ARG A 73 -8.08 -7.06 0.98
C ARG A 73 -7.73 -7.88 -0.24
N ARG A 74 -7.53 -9.19 -0.06
CA ARG A 74 -7.21 -10.10 -1.16
C ARG A 74 -8.33 -10.13 -2.20
N LYS A 75 -9.58 -10.19 -1.74
CA LYS A 75 -10.76 -10.22 -2.62
C LYS A 75 -10.91 -8.89 -3.35
N ILE A 76 -10.86 -7.76 -2.64
CA ILE A 76 -10.99 -6.42 -3.24
C ILE A 76 -9.92 -6.18 -4.33
N LYS A 77 -8.67 -6.59 -4.07
CA LYS A 77 -7.59 -6.49 -5.07
C LYS A 77 -7.84 -7.39 -6.28
N ALA A 78 -8.31 -8.61 -6.09
CA ALA A 78 -8.63 -9.53 -7.18
C ALA A 78 -9.78 -9.00 -8.04
N ASP A 79 -10.85 -8.52 -7.41
CA ASP A 79 -12.02 -7.96 -8.09
C ASP A 79 -11.65 -6.73 -8.92
N TYR A 80 -10.80 -5.84 -8.38
CA TYR A 80 -10.27 -4.69 -9.13
C TYR A 80 -9.47 -5.12 -10.36
N LEU A 81 -8.57 -6.09 -10.22
CA LEU A 81 -7.73 -6.55 -11.34
C LEU A 81 -8.54 -7.27 -12.43
N ASN A 82 -9.62 -7.96 -12.04
CA ASN A 82 -10.51 -8.64 -13.00
C ASN A 82 -11.29 -7.66 -13.88
N GLN A 83 -11.41 -6.38 -13.52
CA GLN A 83 -12.06 -5.36 -14.36
C GLN A 83 -11.24 -4.96 -15.59
N PHE A 84 -9.95 -5.34 -15.62
CA PHE A 84 -9.00 -4.99 -16.69
C PHE A 84 -8.56 -6.21 -17.50
N LYS A 85 -9.17 -7.37 -17.29
CA LYS A 85 -8.99 -8.57 -18.10
C LYS A 85 -10.01 -8.60 -19.23
#